data_AF-A0A932QT58-F1
#
_entry.id   AF-A0A932QT58-F1
#
_cell.length_a   1.000
_cell.length_b   1.000
_cell.length_c   1.000
_cell.angle_alpha   90.00
_cell.angle_beta   90.00
_cell.angle_gamma   90.00
#
_symmetry.space_group_name_H-M   'P 1'
#
loop_
_entity.id
_entity.type
_entity.pdbx_description
1 polymer ?
#
loop_
_entity_poly.entity_id
_entity_poly.type
_entity_poly.pdbx_seq_one_letter_code
_entity_poly.pdbx_strand_id
1 'polypeptide(L)' 'MKNKEIQELKIKTLPELESLLKENQNRFKDLKFNLAAGKVKNVTRLRHVRRDIARILTFINQSQTKKTK' A
#
# COMPACT_ATOMS: atom_id res chain seq x y z
N MET A 1 -11.40 12.01 -1.29
CA MET A 1 -10.88 10.66 -1.59
C MET A 1 -9.81 10.80 -2.66
N LYS A 2 -8.61 10.25 -2.48
CA LYS A 2 -7.55 10.30 -3.51
C LYS A 2 -7.85 9.28 -4.62
N ASN A 3 -8.69 9.67 -5.57
CA ASN A 3 -9.02 8.85 -6.74
C ASN A 3 -7.84 8.73 -7.74
N LYS A 4 -6.88 9.65 -7.69
CA LYS A 4 -5.67 9.63 -8.54
C LYS A 4 -4.73 8.47 -8.22
N GLU A 5 -4.47 8.18 -6.94
CA GLU A 5 -3.59 7.07 -6.54
C GLU A 5 -4.12 5.71 -7.02
N ILE A 6 -5.45 5.55 -7.08
CA ILE A 6 -6.08 4.30 -7.56
C ILE A 6 -5.87 4.14 -9.08
N GLN A 7 -5.96 5.22 -9.85
CA GLN A 7 -5.72 5.21 -11.29
C GLN A 7 -4.24 4.92 -11.60
N GLU A 8 -3.31 5.50 -10.84
CA GLU A 8 -1.87 5.26 -10.99
C GLU A 8 -1.50 3.81 -10.68
N LEU A 9 -2.11 3.19 -9.67
CA LEU A 9 -1.88 1.77 -9.35
C LEU A 9 -2.38 0.82 -10.45
N LYS A 10 -3.35 1.25 -11.27
CA LYS A 10 -3.88 0.44 -12.37
C LYS A 10 -2.98 0.47 -13.62
N ILE A 11 -2.19 1.53 -13.78
CA ILE A 11 -1.30 1.74 -14.93
C ILE A 11 0.07 1.07 -14.70
N LYS A 12 0.49 0.92 -13.43
CA LYS A 12 1.77 0.34 -13.06
C LYS A 12 1.87 -1.14 -13.39
N THR A 13 3.09 -1.56 -13.73
CA THR A 13 3.42 -2.95 -14.03
C THR A 13 3.53 -3.78 -12.74
N LEU A 14 3.36 -5.10 -12.84
CA LEU A 14 3.50 -6.04 -11.70
C LEU A 14 4.78 -5.80 -10.86
N PRO A 15 5.99 -5.70 -11.44
CA PRO A 15 7.20 -5.48 -10.65
C PRO A 15 7.23 -4.12 -9.93
N GLU A 16 6.64 -3.08 -10.51
CA GLU A 16 6.52 -1.77 -9.86
C GLU A 16 5.56 -1.80 -8.67
N LEU A 17 4.46 -2.55 -8.80
CA LEU A 17 3.50 -2.76 -7.71
C LEU A 17 4.13 -3.51 -6.54
N GLU A 18 4.96 -4.52 -6.81
CA GLU A 18 5.70 -5.25 -5.77
C GLU A 18 6.75 -4.37 -5.06
N SER A 19 7.45 -3.50 -5.81
CA SER A 19 8.38 -2.54 -5.23
C SER A 19 7.68 -1.54 -4.31
N LEU A 20 6.55 -0.96 -4.76
CA LEU A 20 5.72 -0.07 -3.95
C LEU A 20 5.13 -0.75 -2.73
N LEU A 21 4.77 -2.02 -2.84
CA LEU A 21 4.30 -2.82 -1.72
C LEU A 21 5.38 -2.94 -0.64
N LYS A 22 6.63 -3.24 -1.02
CA LYS A 22 7.76 -3.29 -0.08
C LYS A 22 8.01 -1.94 0.59
N GLU A 23 8.01 -0.85 -0.18
CA GLU A 23 8.18 0.50 0.36
C GLU A 23 7.10 0.85 1.39
N ASN A 24 5.83 0.58 1.08
CA ASN A 24 4.71 0.85 1.97
C ASN A 24 4.72 -0.05 3.22
N GLN A 25 5.16 -1.30 3.09
CA GLN A 25 5.34 -2.19 4.24
C GLN A 25 6.46 -1.70 5.18
N ASN A 26 7.57 -1.21 4.64
CA ASN A 26 8.64 -0.63 5.45
C ASN A 26 8.16 0.62 6.19
N ARG A 27 7.51 1.55 5.48
CA ARG A 27 6.87 2.72 6.12
C ARG A 27 5.86 2.32 7.20
N PHE A 28 5.09 1.26 6.98
CA PHE A 28 4.14 0.76 7.98
C PHE A 28 4.86 0.24 9.23
N LYS A 29 5.97 -0.47 9.08
CA LYS A 29 6.81 -0.92 10.20
C LYS A 29 7.35 0.27 10.97
N ASP A 30 7.93 1.26 10.29
CA ASP A 30 8.47 2.46 10.94
C ASP A 30 7.39 3.22 11.71
N LEU A 31 6.20 3.38 11.13
CA LEU A 31 5.06 4.00 11.81
C LEU A 31 4.61 3.18 13.03
N LYS A 32 4.64 1.84 12.95
CA LYS A 32 4.31 0.96 14.07
C LYS A 32 5.36 1.06 15.19
N PHE A 33 6.65 1.12 14.85
CA PHE A 33 7.73 1.35 15.81
C PHE A 33 7.59 2.69 16.51
N ASN A 34 7.36 3.76 15.75
CA ASN A 34 7.13 5.09 16.31
C ASN A 34 5.88 5.13 17.20
N LEU A 35 4.83 4.38 16.84
CA LEU A 35 3.60 4.28 17.64
C LEU A 35 3.86 3.57 18.96
N ALA A 36 4.60 2.46 18.94
CA ALA A 36 5.02 1.75 20.14
C ALA A 36 5.89 2.62 21.05
N ALA A 37 6.71 3.51 20.48
CA ALA A 37 7.49 4.50 21.22
C ALA A 37 6.66 5.66 21.80
N GLY A 38 5.33 5.69 21.59
CA GLY A 38 4.44 6.71 22.15
C GLY A 38 4.56 8.10 21.53
N LYS A 39 5.35 8.26 20.46
CA LYS A 39 5.64 9.56 19.81
C LYS A 39 4.71 9.91 18.65
N VAL A 40 3.71 9.07 18.35
CA VAL A 40 2.87 9.25 17.16
C VAL A 40 1.63 10.07 17.48
N LYS A 41 1.62 11.33 17.04
CA LYS A 41 0.45 12.21 17.08
C LYS A 41 -0.67 11.79 16.10
N ASN A 42 -0.33 11.08 15.01
CA ASN A 42 -1.24 10.86 13.88
C ASN A 42 -1.49 9.38 13.57
N VAL A 43 -2.28 8.70 14.41
CA VAL A 43 -2.73 7.30 14.22
C VAL A 43 -3.48 7.12 12.89
N THR A 44 -4.15 8.16 12.41
CA THR A 44 -4.86 8.17 11.12
C THR A 44 -3.95 7.78 9.95
N ARG A 45 -2.68 8.19 9.97
CA ARG A 45 -1.71 7.88 8.90
C ARG A 45 -1.44 6.38 8.79
N LEU A 46 -1.39 5.66 9.91
CA LEU A 46 -1.25 4.22 9.94
C LEU A 46 -2.43 3.52 9.23
N ARG A 47 -3.65 4.03 9.47
CA ARG A 47 -4.87 3.53 8.81
C ARG A 47 -4.85 3.77 7.30
N HIS A 48 -4.29 4.89 6.84
CA HIS A 48 -4.12 5.16 5.40
C HIS A 48 -3.13 4.19 4.77
N VAL A 49 -1.91 4.08 5.31
CA VAL A 49 -0.89 3.16 4.79
C VAL A 49 -1.38 1.72 4.73
N ARG A 50 -2.12 1.26 5.76
CA ARG A 50 -2.71 -0.09 5.75
C ARG A 50 -3.71 -0.28 4.60
N ARG A 51 -4.54 0.72 4.30
CA ARG A 51 -5.49 0.65 3.17
C ARG A 51 -4.75 0.65 1.83
N ASP A 52 -3.66 1.40 1.71
CA ASP A 52 -2.89 1.48 0.47
C ASP A 52 -2.19 0.15 0.17
N ILE A 53 -1.63 -0.53 1.19
CA ILE A 53 -1.11 -1.90 1.06
C ILE A 53 -2.21 -2.86 0.56
N ALA A 54 -3.40 -2.81 1.15
CA ALA A 54 -4.51 -3.68 0.75
C ALA A 54 -4.97 -3.44 -0.69
N ARG A 55 -4.99 -2.18 -1.14
CA ARG A 55 -5.30 -1.83 -2.53
C ARG A 55 -4.26 -2.39 -3.50
N ILE A 56 -2.97 -2.23 -3.21
CA ILE A 56 -1.88 -2.76 -4.05
C ILE A 56 -2.01 -4.28 -4.19
N LEU A 57 -2.22 -5.00 -3.07
CA LEU A 57 -2.44 -6.45 -3.09
C LEU A 57 -3.66 -6.84 -3.95
N THR A 58 -4.74 -6.06 -3.87
CA THR A 58 -5.94 -6.30 -4.69
C THR A 58 -5.63 -6.17 -6.18
N PHE A 59 -4.87 -5.15 -6.59
CA PHE A 59 -4.49 -4.95 -7.99
C PHE A 59 -3.53 -6.04 -8.50
N ILE A 60 -2.57 -6.47 -7.69
CA ILE A 60 -1.69 -7.61 -8.02
C ILE A 60 -2.54 -8.86 -8.29
N ASN A 61 -3.47 -9.19 -7.40
CA ASN A 61 -4.37 -10.34 -7.58
C ASN A 61 -5.28 -10.18 -8.80
N GLN A 62 -5.82 -9.00 -9.07
CA GLN A 62 -6.62 -8.73 -10.27
C GLN A 62 -5.80 -8.90 -11.55
N SER A 63 -4.54 -8.48 -11.56
CA SER A 63 -3.65 -8.68 -12.70
C SER A 63 -3.28 -10.16 -12.90
N GLN A 64 -3.10 -10.92 -11.81
CA GLN A 64 -2.80 -12.34 -11.88
C GLN A 64 -4.00 -13.16 -12.38
N THR A 65 -5.19 -12.91 -11.84
CA THR A 65 -6.45 -13.57 -12.26
C THR A 65 -6.82 -13.29 -13.72
N LYS A 66 -6.48 -12.12 -14.25
CA LYS A 66 -6.63 -11.82 -15.68
C LYS A 66 -5.65 -12.57 -16.57
N LYS A 67 -4.47 -12.93 -16.07
CA LYS A 67 -3.45 -13.65 -16.84
C LYS A 67 -3.77 -15.15 -16.97
N THR A 68 -4.53 -15.69 -16.03
CA THR A 68 -4.96 -17.11 -16.00
C THR A 68 -6.32 -17.36 -16.68
N LYS A 69 -6.94 -16.34 -17.28
CA LYS A 69 -8.22 -16.43 -17.99
C LYS A 69 -8.00 -16.19 -19.49
#